data_AF-A0A933YJ20-F1
#
_entry.id   AF-A0A933YJ20-F1
#
_cell.length_a   1.000
_cell.length_b   1.000
_cell.length_c   1.000
_cell.angle_alpha   90.00
_cell.angle_beta   90.00
_cell.angle_gamma   90.00
#
_symmetry.space_group_name_H-M   'P 1'
#
loop_
_entity.id
_entity.type
_entity.pdbx_description
1 polymer ?
#
loop_
_entity_poly.entity_id
_entity_poly.type
_entity_poly.pdbx_seq_one_letter_code
_entity_poly.pdbx_strand_id
1 'polypeptide(L)'
;MKDDTRGFIALMSVIIIGAILSIFVFTLGVSTFYARYGILDAENKKMSEVLAEGCMQAAALKIAQNSTYTPISGGECVSVGGTCGGSGVQKVCKICSVVITGTTAMMQTRATYNGAYTNLVAYIDTTSGDFSGGYQEIPTYSGPSCVVP
;
A
#
# COMPACT_ATOMS: atom_id res chain seq x y z
N MET A 1 65.14 2.43 -28.47
CA MET A 1 64.31 3.66 -28.38
C MET A 1 62.91 3.19 -28.02
N LYS A 2 62.50 3.39 -26.77
CA LYS A 2 61.23 2.89 -26.24
C LYS A 2 60.15 3.84 -26.74
N ASP A 3 59.15 3.30 -27.42
CA ASP A 3 58.14 4.04 -28.16
C ASP A 3 57.13 4.66 -27.19
N ASP A 4 57.55 5.71 -26.45
CA ASP A 4 56.77 6.38 -25.40
C ASP A 4 55.41 6.89 -25.92
N THR A 5 55.32 7.18 -27.22
CA THR A 5 54.11 7.62 -27.90
C THR A 5 53.05 6.51 -28.00
N ARG A 6 53.46 5.25 -28.17
CA ARG A 6 52.51 4.12 -28.28
C ARG A 6 51.92 3.74 -26.92
N GLY A 7 52.71 3.86 -25.86
CA GLY A 7 52.24 3.64 -24.48
C GLY A 7 51.22 4.68 -24.02
N PHE A 8 51.46 5.96 -24.36
CA PHE A 8 50.54 7.04 -24.07
C PHE A 8 49.18 6.89 -24.78
N ILE A 9 49.19 6.51 -26.07
CA ILE A 9 47.96 6.29 -26.85
C ILE A 9 47.16 5.12 -26.28
N ALA A 10 47.82 4.02 -25.88
CA ALA A 10 47.15 2.88 -25.26
C ALA A 10 46.47 3.27 -23.94
N LEU A 11 47.17 4.03 -23.09
CA LEU A 11 46.64 4.47 -21.80
C LEU A 11 45.43 5.42 -21.98
N MET A 12 45.53 6.41 -22.87
CA MET A 12 44.43 7.31 -23.16
C MET A 12 43.22 6.59 -23.77
N SER A 13 43.44 5.58 -24.61
CA SER A 13 42.35 4.76 -25.16
C SER A 13 41.61 3.99 -24.08
N VAL A 14 42.33 3.40 -23.12
CA VAL A 14 41.72 2.68 -21.99
C VAL A 14 40.93 3.63 -21.10
N ILE A 15 41.43 4.85 -20.85
CA ILE A 15 40.68 5.87 -20.09
C ILE A 15 39.39 6.24 -20.81
N ILE A 16 39.45 6.50 -22.12
CA ILE A 16 38.29 6.92 -22.90
C ILE A 16 37.25 5.79 -22.95
N ILE A 17 37.68 4.55 -23.26
CA ILE A 17 36.78 3.39 -23.30
C ILE A 17 36.20 3.12 -21.91
N GLY A 18 37.01 3.19 -20.85
CA GLY A 18 36.56 3.01 -19.48
C GLY A 18 35.54 4.07 -19.05
N ALA A 19 35.75 5.33 -19.45
CA ALA A 19 34.80 6.41 -19.18
C ALA A 19 33.46 6.19 -19.90
N ILE A 20 33.50 5.78 -21.18
CA ILE A 20 32.30 5.48 -21.97
C ILE A 20 31.52 4.32 -21.34
N LEU A 21 32.20 3.22 -21.01
CA LEU A 21 31.57 2.06 -20.37
C LEU A 21 30.96 2.43 -19.01
N SER A 22 31.63 3.27 -18.24
CA SER A 22 31.12 3.74 -16.94
C SER A 22 29.80 4.49 -17.11
N ILE A 23 29.70 5.39 -18.10
CA ILE A 23 28.47 6.15 -18.38
C ILE A 23 27.31 5.20 -18.73
N PHE A 24 27.56 4.18 -19.56
CA PHE A 24 26.55 3.17 -19.89
C PHE A 24 26.10 2.37 -18.66
N VAL A 25 27.02 1.95 -17.80
CA VAL A 25 26.67 1.21 -16.58
C VAL A 25 25.83 2.07 -15.63
N PHE A 26 26.19 3.36 -15.44
CA PHE A 26 25.41 4.24 -14.57
C PHE A 26 23.99 4.49 -15.10
N THR A 27 23.84 4.76 -16.39
CA THR A 27 22.52 5.01 -17.01
C THR A 27 21.60 3.79 -16.94
N LEU A 28 22.13 2.60 -17.24
CA LEU A 28 21.39 1.34 -17.11
C LEU A 28 21.09 0.97 -15.65
N GLY A 29 22.03 1.24 -14.75
CA GLY A 29 21.86 1.00 -13.32
C GLY A 29 20.73 1.85 -12.73
N VAL A 30 20.72 3.15 -13.03
CA VAL A 30 19.71 4.10 -12.53
C VAL A 30 18.32 3.78 -13.09
N SER A 31 18.20 3.48 -14.37
CA SER A 31 16.91 3.11 -14.99
C SER A 31 16.33 1.82 -14.40
N THR A 32 17.16 0.79 -14.24
CA THR A 32 16.75 -0.49 -13.62
C THR A 32 16.35 -0.30 -12.16
N PHE A 33 17.08 0.54 -11.43
CA PHE A 33 16.75 0.89 -10.05
C PHE A 33 15.35 1.50 -9.99
N TYR A 34 15.08 2.58 -10.72
CA TYR A 34 13.76 3.23 -10.71
C TYR A 34 12.61 2.29 -11.13
N ALA A 35 12.83 1.42 -12.11
CA ALA A 35 11.84 0.43 -12.52
C ALA A 35 11.47 -0.51 -11.34
N ARG A 36 12.46 -0.97 -10.56
CA ARG A 36 12.22 -1.82 -9.37
C ARG A 36 11.50 -1.08 -8.25
N TYR A 37 11.79 0.21 -8.06
CA TYR A 37 11.05 1.03 -7.08
C TYR A 37 9.58 1.19 -7.46
N GLY A 38 9.28 1.41 -8.74
CA GLY A 38 7.90 1.47 -9.22
C GLY A 38 7.12 0.17 -8.96
N ILE A 39 7.77 -0.98 -9.19
CA ILE A 39 7.15 -2.29 -8.89
C ILE A 39 6.91 -2.45 -7.38
N LEU A 40 7.89 -2.09 -6.54
CA LEU A 40 7.75 -2.18 -5.08
C LEU A 40 6.60 -1.30 -4.56
N ASP A 41 6.45 -0.10 -5.10
CA ASP A 41 5.37 0.81 -4.73
C ASP A 41 3.99 0.26 -5.14
N ALA A 42 3.89 -0.25 -6.36
CA ALA A 42 2.67 -0.92 -6.85
C ALA A 42 2.31 -2.15 -5.99
N GLU A 43 3.28 -2.95 -5.59
CA GLU A 43 3.07 -4.09 -4.69
C GLU A 43 2.64 -3.66 -3.29
N ASN A 44 3.28 -2.62 -2.72
CA ASN A 44 2.85 -2.09 -1.42
C ASN A 44 1.41 -1.58 -1.48
N LYS A 45 1.05 -0.90 -2.57
CA LYS A 45 -0.33 -0.46 -2.82
C LYS A 45 -1.27 -1.65 -2.92
N LYS A 46 -0.92 -2.68 -3.69
CA LYS A 46 -1.76 -3.88 -3.83
C LYS A 46 -1.94 -4.63 -2.51
N MET A 47 -0.88 -4.75 -1.72
CA MET A 47 -0.94 -5.35 -0.39
C MET A 47 -1.84 -4.55 0.57
N SER A 48 -1.79 -3.22 0.52
CA SER A 48 -2.71 -2.39 1.32
C SER A 48 -4.17 -2.55 0.91
N GLU A 49 -4.45 -2.77 -0.38
CA GLU A 49 -5.81 -3.01 -0.89
C GLU A 49 -6.37 -4.34 -0.37
N VAL A 50 -5.62 -5.43 -0.52
CA VAL A 50 -6.02 -6.76 -0.01
C VAL A 50 -6.22 -6.73 1.51
N LEU A 51 -5.40 -5.96 2.21
CA LEU A 51 -5.52 -5.79 3.65
C LEU A 51 -6.80 -5.03 4.04
N ALA A 52 -7.18 -4.00 3.27
CA ALA A 52 -8.45 -3.28 3.47
C ALA A 52 -9.66 -4.18 3.16
N GLU A 53 -9.58 -5.00 2.12
CA GLU A 53 -10.60 -6.01 1.80
C GLU A 53 -10.80 -7.00 2.94
N GLY A 54 -9.70 -7.48 3.55
CA GLY A 54 -9.77 -8.35 4.73
C GLY A 54 -10.52 -7.71 5.90
N CYS A 55 -10.32 -6.41 6.18
CA CYS A 55 -11.11 -5.71 7.18
C CYS A 55 -12.57 -5.56 6.81
N MET A 56 -12.87 -5.32 5.53
CA MET A 56 -14.26 -5.23 5.11
C MET A 56 -14.99 -6.54 5.32
N GLN A 57 -14.34 -7.67 5.02
CA GLN A 57 -14.90 -9.00 5.30
C GLN A 57 -15.03 -9.26 6.81
N ALA A 58 -14.06 -8.82 7.62
CA ALA A 58 -14.16 -8.91 9.07
C ALA A 58 -15.31 -8.05 9.63
N ALA A 59 -15.52 -6.85 9.08
CA ALA A 59 -16.64 -5.98 9.44
C ALA A 59 -17.98 -6.59 9.00
N ALA A 60 -18.05 -7.15 7.79
CA ALA A 60 -19.20 -7.88 7.28
C ALA A 60 -19.62 -9.00 8.22
N LEU A 61 -18.66 -9.82 8.65
CA LEU A 61 -18.89 -10.92 9.58
C LEU A 61 -19.44 -10.42 10.92
N LYS A 62 -18.94 -9.30 11.43
CA LYS A 62 -19.44 -8.70 12.67
C LYS A 62 -20.84 -8.15 12.55
N ILE A 63 -21.19 -7.56 11.41
CA ILE A 63 -22.56 -7.10 11.11
C ILE A 63 -23.51 -8.30 10.98
N ALA A 64 -23.07 -9.38 10.34
CA ALA A 64 -23.86 -10.61 10.24
C ALA A 64 -24.11 -11.25 11.62
N GLN A 65 -23.14 -11.18 12.53
CA GLN A 65 -23.30 -11.64 13.92
C GLN A 65 -24.13 -10.69 14.79
N ASN A 66 -24.03 -9.38 14.55
CA ASN A 66 -24.77 -8.34 15.25
C ASN A 66 -25.18 -7.24 14.27
N SER A 67 -26.46 -7.21 13.89
CA SER A 67 -27.01 -6.26 12.92
C SER A 67 -26.95 -4.80 13.37
N THR A 68 -26.68 -4.55 14.65
CA THR A 68 -26.49 -3.20 15.23
C THR A 68 -25.02 -2.88 15.54
N TYR A 69 -24.08 -3.64 14.98
CA TYR A 69 -22.66 -3.44 15.20
C TYR A 69 -22.22 -2.04 14.76
N THR A 70 -21.60 -1.32 15.70
CA THR A 70 -20.88 -0.07 15.46
C THR A 70 -19.48 -0.19 16.05
N PRO A 71 -18.42 0.16 15.30
CA PRO A 71 -17.07 0.14 15.83
C PRO A 71 -16.91 1.14 16.98
N ILE A 72 -15.96 0.86 17.88
CA ILE A 72 -15.62 1.76 18.99
C ILE A 72 -15.28 3.17 18.48
N SER A 73 -15.54 4.20 19.30
CA SER A 73 -15.18 5.58 18.97
C SER A 73 -13.69 5.65 18.65
N GLY A 74 -13.37 6.12 17.44
CA GLY A 74 -12.00 6.13 16.93
C GLY A 74 -11.61 4.91 16.10
N GLY A 75 -12.52 3.97 15.81
CA GLY A 75 -12.37 2.85 14.88
C GLY A 75 -11.80 1.57 15.51
N GLU A 76 -12.24 0.41 15.02
CA GLU A 76 -11.81 -0.89 15.52
C GLU A 76 -10.66 -1.46 14.69
N CYS A 77 -9.68 -2.00 15.37
CA CYS A 77 -8.45 -2.45 14.75
C CYS A 77 -8.42 -3.96 14.50
N VAL A 78 -8.07 -4.33 13.26
CA VAL A 78 -7.92 -5.72 12.83
C VAL A 78 -6.44 -5.92 12.46
N SER A 79 -5.72 -6.62 13.33
CA SER A 79 -4.32 -6.95 13.11
C SER A 79 -4.19 -8.29 12.39
N VAL A 80 -3.43 -8.30 11.29
CA VAL A 80 -2.93 -9.51 10.64
C VAL A 80 -1.40 -9.51 10.69
N GLY A 81 -0.87 -9.38 11.92
CA GLY A 81 0.57 -9.47 12.21
C GLY A 81 1.28 -8.15 12.50
N GLY A 82 0.54 -7.04 12.72
CA GLY A 82 1.07 -5.74 13.14
C GLY A 82 0.34 -5.15 14.35
N THR A 83 0.94 -4.23 15.10
CA THR A 83 0.27 -3.61 16.26
C THR A 83 -0.47 -2.35 15.83
N CYS A 84 -1.77 -2.30 16.10
CA CYS A 84 -2.55 -1.10 15.90
C CYS A 84 -2.12 0.02 16.85
N GLY A 85 -1.72 1.17 16.29
CA GLY A 85 -1.30 2.34 17.07
C GLY A 85 0.15 2.32 17.56
N GLY A 86 0.98 1.38 17.10
CA GLY A 86 2.42 1.38 17.36
C GLY A 86 3.21 1.95 16.18
N SER A 87 4.37 2.56 16.45
CA SER A 87 5.37 2.96 15.42
C SER A 87 6.08 1.76 14.75
N GLY A 88 5.40 0.63 14.62
CA GLY A 88 5.92 -0.64 14.09
C GLY A 88 5.44 -0.93 12.67
N VAL A 89 5.84 -2.09 12.15
CA VAL A 89 5.55 -2.52 10.77
C VAL A 89 4.04 -2.41 10.51
N GLN A 90 3.68 -1.47 9.63
CA GLN A 90 2.33 -1.10 9.28
C GLN A 90 1.70 -2.24 8.48
N LYS A 91 1.26 -3.33 9.14
CA LYS A 91 0.38 -4.36 8.57
C LYS A 91 -0.94 -4.33 9.32
N VAL A 92 -1.54 -3.16 9.30
CA VAL A 92 -2.69 -2.85 10.14
C VAL A 92 -3.82 -2.37 9.27
N CYS A 93 -5.01 -2.79 9.66
CA CYS A 93 -6.20 -2.27 9.06
C CYS A 93 -7.27 -2.01 10.13
N LYS A 94 -8.13 -1.06 9.83
CA LYS A 94 -9.03 -0.44 10.78
C LYS A 94 -10.41 -0.26 10.17
N ILE A 95 -11.43 -0.69 10.89
CA ILE A 95 -12.84 -0.43 10.61
C ILE A 95 -13.16 0.93 11.23
N CYS A 96 -13.26 1.96 10.40
CA CYS A 96 -13.37 3.33 10.87
C CYS A 96 -14.78 3.72 11.30
N SER A 97 -15.77 3.29 10.52
CA SER A 97 -17.17 3.60 10.77
C SER A 97 -18.06 2.56 10.11
N VAL A 98 -19.20 2.32 10.75
CA VAL A 98 -20.32 1.57 10.18
C VAL A 98 -21.56 2.40 10.45
N VAL A 99 -22.22 2.85 9.38
CA VAL A 99 -23.43 3.66 9.44
C VAL A 99 -24.56 2.83 8.86
N ILE A 100 -25.52 2.47 9.69
CA ILE A 100 -26.67 1.66 9.29
C ILE A 100 -27.83 2.57 8.91
N THR A 101 -28.37 2.38 7.70
CA THR A 101 -29.53 3.09 7.16
C THR A 101 -30.55 2.05 6.68
N GLY A 102 -31.58 1.78 7.50
CA GLY A 102 -32.55 0.73 7.19
C GLY A 102 -31.90 -0.65 7.17
N THR A 103 -31.98 -1.35 6.04
CA THR A 103 -31.37 -2.68 5.83
C THR A 103 -29.96 -2.61 5.24
N THR A 104 -29.40 -1.42 5.04
CA THR A 104 -28.06 -1.26 4.45
C THR A 104 -27.10 -0.64 5.44
N ALA A 105 -25.94 -1.25 5.63
CA ALA A 105 -24.82 -0.70 6.37
C ALA A 105 -23.73 -0.20 5.43
N MET A 106 -23.38 1.08 5.53
CA MET A 106 -22.19 1.64 4.89
C MET A 106 -21.01 1.46 5.82
N MET A 107 -19.99 0.74 5.36
CA MET A 107 -18.77 0.50 6.11
C MET A 107 -17.60 1.25 5.48
N GLN A 108 -16.74 1.79 6.33
CA GLN A 108 -15.52 2.48 5.93
C GLN A 108 -14.32 1.79 6.58
N THR A 109 -13.35 1.38 5.77
CA THR A 109 -12.15 0.69 6.23
C THR A 109 -10.89 1.33 5.69
N ARG A 110 -9.84 1.36 6.51
CA ARG A 110 -8.53 1.87 6.10
C ARG A 110 -7.44 0.88 6.44
N ALA A 111 -6.58 0.60 5.48
CA ALA A 111 -5.40 -0.22 5.66
C ALA A 111 -4.14 0.57 5.32
N THR A 112 -3.06 0.22 6.02
CA THR A 112 -1.73 0.73 5.72
C THR A 112 -0.76 -0.45 5.57
N TYR A 113 0.05 -0.43 4.52
CA TYR A 113 1.14 -1.36 4.25
C TYR A 113 2.41 -0.62 3.81
N ASN A 114 3.46 -0.63 4.62
CA ASN A 114 4.76 0.00 4.30
C ASN A 114 4.63 1.44 3.75
N GLY A 115 3.80 2.28 4.35
CA GLY A 115 3.55 3.66 3.93
C GLY A 115 2.51 3.84 2.81
N ALA A 116 2.11 2.76 2.13
CA ALA A 116 0.98 2.79 1.21
C ALA A 116 -0.34 2.66 1.99
N TYR A 117 -1.32 3.50 1.66
CA TYR A 117 -2.63 3.49 2.28
C TYR A 117 -3.73 3.21 1.26
N THR A 118 -4.74 2.45 1.68
CA THR A 118 -5.95 2.20 0.90
C THR A 118 -7.18 2.37 1.78
N ASN A 119 -8.18 3.03 1.20
CA ASN A 119 -9.40 3.44 1.86
C ASN A 119 -10.58 2.83 1.09
N LEU A 120 -11.23 1.79 1.63
CA LEU A 120 -12.35 1.14 0.97
C LEU A 120 -13.70 1.41 1.66
N VAL A 121 -14.68 1.79 0.84
CA VAL A 121 -16.09 1.89 1.22
C VAL A 121 -16.85 0.73 0.59
N ALA A 122 -17.71 0.10 1.39
CA ALA A 122 -18.62 -0.93 0.92
C ALA A 122 -20.00 -0.77 1.56
N TYR A 123 -21.00 -1.32 0.88
CA TYR A 123 -22.38 -1.41 1.38
C TYR A 123 -22.72 -2.88 1.62
N ILE A 124 -23.33 -3.18 2.75
CA ILE A 124 -23.77 -4.53 3.13
C ILE A 124 -25.25 -4.51 3.49
N ASP A 125 -25.97 -5.57 3.12
CA ASP A 125 -27.30 -5.83 3.66
C ASP A 125 -27.18 -6.39 5.09
N THR A 126 -27.78 -5.71 6.07
CA THR A 126 -27.73 -6.11 7.48
C THR A 126 -28.56 -7.35 7.81
N THR A 127 -29.38 -7.81 6.88
CA THR A 127 -30.25 -8.99 7.01
C THR A 127 -29.54 -10.27 6.55
N SER A 128 -28.81 -10.21 5.44
CA SER A 128 -28.07 -11.36 4.89
C SER A 128 -26.57 -11.32 5.18
N GLY A 129 -26.01 -10.15 5.49
CA GLY A 129 -24.57 -9.94 5.60
C GLY A 129 -23.86 -9.86 4.23
N ASP A 130 -24.60 -9.83 3.12
CA ASP A 130 -24.04 -9.80 1.78
C ASP A 130 -23.65 -8.39 1.32
N PHE A 131 -22.62 -8.32 0.49
CA PHE A 131 -22.19 -7.08 -0.14
C PHE A 131 -23.17 -6.63 -1.23
N SER A 132 -23.72 -5.43 -1.07
CA SER A 132 -24.60 -4.79 -2.03
C SER A 132 -23.79 -3.88 -2.95
N GLY A 133 -23.30 -4.42 -4.07
CA GLY A 133 -22.65 -3.62 -5.13
C GLY A 133 -21.13 -3.53 -5.07
N GLY A 134 -20.47 -4.37 -4.27
CA GLY A 134 -19.02 -4.42 -4.17
C GLY A 134 -18.42 -3.31 -3.28
N TYR A 135 -17.14 -3.04 -3.47
CA TYR A 135 -16.39 -2.04 -2.73
C TYR A 135 -15.69 -1.07 -3.68
N GLN A 136 -15.49 0.16 -3.22
CA GLN A 136 -14.82 1.21 -3.98
C GLN A 136 -13.74 1.86 -3.15
N GLU A 137 -12.60 2.11 -3.78
CA GLU A 137 -11.55 2.93 -3.18
C GLU A 137 -11.91 4.42 -3.26
N ILE A 138 -11.79 5.12 -2.13
CA ILE A 138 -11.96 6.57 -2.06
C ILE A 138 -10.64 7.28 -1.69
N PRO A 139 -10.33 8.44 -2.27
CA PRO A 139 -9.06 9.12 -2.02
C PRO A 139 -8.91 9.58 -0.56
N THR A 140 -10.00 10.00 0.08
CA THR A 140 -10.00 10.46 1.47
C THR A 140 -11.32 10.11 2.17
N TYR A 141 -11.23 9.92 3.49
CA TYR A 141 -12.40 9.82 4.37
C TYR A 141 -12.74 11.17 4.98
N SER A 142 -14.02 11.52 5.01
CA SER A 142 -14.53 12.61 5.85
C SER A 142 -14.83 12.07 7.27
N GLY A 143 -13.89 12.20 8.20
CA GLY A 143 -14.13 11.89 9.62
C GLY A 143 -12.85 11.62 10.45
N PRO A 144 -12.86 11.90 11.77
CA PRO A 144 -11.68 11.76 12.63
C PRO A 144 -11.29 10.31 12.99
N SER A 145 -12.06 9.30 12.61
CA SER A 145 -11.89 7.89 13.05
C SER A 145 -10.90 7.06 12.22
N CYS A 146 -10.46 7.55 11.05
CA CYS A 146 -9.57 6.83 10.14
C CYS A 146 -8.10 7.27 10.20
N VAL A 147 -7.56 7.70 11.35
CA VAL A 147 -6.10 7.92 11.45
C VAL A 147 -5.41 6.59 11.70
N VAL A 148 -4.59 6.15 10.74
CA VAL A 148 -3.58 5.10 10.91
C VAL A 148 -2.21 5.79 10.89
N PRO A 149 -1.30 5.43 11.81
CA PRO A 149 0.04 6.02 11.88
C PRO A 149 0.91 5.64 10.68
#